data_AF-A0A9E0IIL1-F1
#
_entry.id   AF-A0A9E0IIL1-F1
#
_cell.length_a   1.000
_cell.length_b   1.000
_cell.length_c   1.000
_cell.angle_alpha   90.00
_cell.angle_beta   90.00
_cell.angle_gamma   90.00
#
_symmetry.space_group_name_H-M   'P 1'
#
loop_
_entity.id
_entity.type
_entity.pdbx_description
1 polymer ?
#
loop_
_entity_poly.entity_id
_entity_poly.type
_entity_poly.pdbx_seq_one_letter_code
_entity_poly.pdbx_strand_id
1 'polypeptide(L)'
;MAITKDDIFRAANELDVLGQSPTLAAVRKHLGGGSFTTISDAMTEWKSKKISKDAPLREPAPQAIQDQLSSLAGDIWALAITTANTRLDAERQSLQDNRVASEAERLAAVELADQVIAELEELKQKAASLESERVKLQDVNLQLKTELANVQERAASSEARAIEITHRADDLNAELLRVNTQNSELIKALAQKVNTPLGEKTLHDGHSSVSATQTT
;
A
#
# COMPACT_ATOMS: atom_id res chain seq x y z
N MET A 1 40.62 -79.88 76.41
CA MET A 1 40.79 -78.43 76.61
C MET A 1 39.77 -77.69 75.77
N ALA A 2 39.23 -76.57 76.26
CA ALA A 2 38.37 -75.69 75.48
C ALA A 2 39.23 -74.75 74.62
N ILE A 3 38.80 -74.46 73.40
CA ILE A 3 39.47 -73.52 72.49
C ILE A 3 39.19 -72.09 72.98
N THR A 4 40.23 -71.27 73.04
CA THR A 4 40.10 -69.88 73.51
C THR A 4 39.87 -68.89 72.37
N LYS A 5 39.42 -67.69 72.73
CA LYS A 5 39.23 -66.56 71.81
C LYS A 5 40.54 -66.12 71.15
N ASP A 6 41.65 -66.16 71.88
CA ASP A 6 42.96 -65.77 71.37
C ASP A 6 43.53 -66.81 70.39
N ASP A 7 43.23 -68.11 70.59
CA ASP A 7 43.54 -69.14 69.58
C ASP A 7 42.78 -68.89 68.27
N ILE A 8 41.49 -68.51 68.37
CA ILE A 8 40.64 -68.16 67.23
C ILE A 8 41.19 -66.93 66.49
N PHE A 9 41.63 -65.91 67.22
CA PHE A 9 42.23 -64.71 66.63
C PHE A 9 43.58 -65.01 65.97
N ARG A 10 44.42 -65.87 66.59
CA ARG A 10 45.70 -66.31 66.01
C ARG A 10 45.46 -67.07 64.70
N ALA A 11 44.59 -68.06 64.69
CA ALA A 11 44.27 -68.83 63.48
C ALA A 11 43.63 -67.96 62.38
N ALA A 12 42.79 -66.98 62.74
CA ALA A 12 42.23 -66.03 61.77
C ALA A 12 43.32 -65.12 61.17
N ASN A 13 44.26 -64.60 61.99
CA ASN A 13 45.42 -63.84 61.51
C ASN A 13 46.36 -64.68 60.62
N GLU A 14 46.64 -65.93 60.99
CA GLU A 14 47.51 -66.82 60.21
C GLU A 14 46.94 -67.12 58.83
N LEU A 15 45.64 -67.43 58.75
CA LEU A 15 44.93 -67.61 57.47
C LEU A 15 44.95 -66.33 56.62
N ASP A 16 44.70 -65.18 57.24
CA ASP A 16 44.66 -63.86 56.59
C ASP A 16 46.03 -63.42 56.05
N VAL A 17 47.12 -63.68 56.79
CA VAL A 17 48.51 -63.48 56.35
C VAL A 17 48.87 -64.42 55.20
N LEU A 18 48.32 -65.63 55.17
CA LEU A 18 48.45 -66.58 54.05
C LEU A 18 47.54 -66.22 52.85
N GLY A 19 46.83 -65.09 52.88
CA GLY A 19 45.92 -64.66 51.82
C GLY A 19 44.65 -65.51 51.70
N GLN A 20 44.35 -66.37 52.69
CA GLN A 20 43.18 -67.22 52.71
C GLN A 20 42.06 -66.56 53.53
N SER A 21 40.86 -66.45 52.96
CA SER A 21 39.70 -65.91 53.68
C SER A 21 39.43 -66.69 54.98
N PRO A 22 39.55 -66.06 56.18
CA PRO A 22 39.34 -66.73 57.46
C PRO A 22 37.84 -66.97 57.72
N THR A 23 37.28 -67.97 57.03
CA THR A 23 35.90 -68.40 57.22
C THR A 23 35.77 -69.23 58.51
N LEU A 24 34.57 -69.31 59.08
CA LEU A 24 34.31 -70.11 60.29
C LEU A 24 34.74 -71.58 60.10
N ALA A 25 34.58 -72.12 58.89
CA ALA A 25 35.02 -73.47 58.55
C ALA A 25 36.56 -73.59 58.44
N ALA A 26 37.23 -72.61 57.83
CA ALA A 26 38.69 -72.59 57.72
C ALA A 26 39.35 -72.46 59.11
N VAL A 27 38.87 -71.53 59.94
CA VAL A 27 39.36 -71.32 61.31
C VAL A 27 39.12 -72.57 62.18
N ARG A 28 37.92 -73.17 62.11
CA ARG A 28 37.62 -74.43 62.83
C ARG A 28 38.51 -75.60 62.38
N LYS A 29 38.81 -75.69 61.09
CA LYS A 29 39.73 -76.70 60.53
C LYS A 29 41.17 -76.47 60.99
N HIS A 30 41.62 -75.21 61.01
CA HIS A 30 42.96 -74.82 61.46
C HIS A 30 43.19 -75.10 62.97
N LEU A 31 42.13 -74.99 63.78
CA LEU A 31 42.14 -75.27 65.22
C LEU A 31 41.84 -76.73 65.58
N GLY A 32 41.53 -77.58 64.60
CA GLY A 32 41.20 -79.00 64.82
C GLY A 32 39.84 -79.26 65.51
N GLY A 33 39.00 -78.25 65.73
CA GLY A 33 37.72 -78.42 66.41
C GLY A 33 37.06 -77.11 66.88
N GLY A 34 36.08 -77.24 67.79
CA GLY A 34 35.39 -76.12 68.43
C GLY A 34 33.90 -75.99 68.08
N SER A 35 33.17 -75.20 68.88
CA SER A 35 31.78 -74.81 68.59
C SER A 35 31.75 -73.68 67.57
N PHE A 36 30.88 -73.78 66.56
CA PHE A 36 30.69 -72.72 65.58
C PHE A 36 30.16 -71.42 66.19
N THR A 37 29.41 -71.47 67.30
CA THR A 37 28.92 -70.27 68.00
C THR A 37 30.08 -69.45 68.55
N THR A 38 30.92 -70.09 69.39
CA THR A 38 32.12 -69.47 69.98
C THR A 38 33.11 -68.94 68.94
N ILE A 39 33.27 -69.66 67.82
CA ILE A 39 34.11 -69.19 66.71
C ILE A 39 33.45 -67.99 65.99
N SER A 40 32.13 -67.97 65.82
CA SER A 40 31.41 -66.86 65.17
C SER A 40 31.50 -65.56 65.98
N ASP A 41 31.31 -65.62 67.30
CA ASP A 41 31.38 -64.46 68.18
C ASP A 41 32.80 -63.85 68.15
N ALA A 42 33.82 -64.68 68.33
CA ALA A 42 35.21 -64.29 68.23
C ALA A 42 35.57 -63.76 66.83
N MET A 43 35.12 -64.42 65.76
CA MET A 43 35.41 -64.00 64.38
C MET A 43 34.75 -62.65 64.04
N THR A 44 33.60 -62.34 64.64
CA THR A 44 32.93 -61.04 64.48
C THR A 44 33.74 -59.92 65.14
N GLU A 45 34.24 -60.14 66.35
CA GLU A 45 35.16 -59.21 67.01
C GLU A 45 36.49 -59.06 66.26
N TRP A 46 37.06 -60.15 65.75
CA TRP A 46 38.30 -60.11 64.95
C TRP A 46 38.11 -59.25 63.70
N LYS A 47 37.00 -59.41 62.97
CA LYS A 47 36.68 -58.59 61.78
C LYS A 47 36.54 -57.12 62.14
N SER A 48 35.84 -56.81 63.23
CA SER A 48 35.70 -55.45 63.74
C SER A 48 37.07 -54.82 64.05
N LYS A 49 37.93 -55.54 64.80
CA LYS A 49 39.30 -55.08 65.12
C LYS A 49 40.17 -54.90 63.87
N LYS A 50 40.05 -55.77 62.86
CA LYS A 50 40.77 -55.62 61.59
C LYS A 50 40.30 -54.38 60.84
N ILE A 51 39.00 -54.19 60.66
CA ILE A 51 38.43 -53.00 60.00
C ILE A 51 38.87 -51.70 60.71
N SER A 52 38.88 -51.67 62.05
CA SER A 52 39.36 -50.52 62.82
C SER A 52 40.86 -50.26 62.69
N LYS A 53 41.67 -51.30 62.47
CA LYS A 53 43.13 -51.21 62.33
C LYS A 53 43.56 -50.84 60.91
N ASP A 54 42.84 -51.32 59.91
CA ASP A 54 43.11 -51.10 58.48
C ASP A 54 42.42 -49.84 57.93
N ALA A 55 41.69 -49.09 58.77
CA ALA A 55 41.10 -47.81 58.42
C ALA A 55 42.20 -46.80 58.01
N PRO A 56 42.25 -46.33 56.74
CA PRO A 56 43.33 -45.46 56.31
C PRO A 56 43.28 -44.12 57.05
N LEU A 57 44.40 -43.74 57.66
CA LEU A 57 44.60 -42.40 58.22
C LEU A 57 44.56 -41.38 57.08
N ARG A 58 43.40 -40.76 56.84
CA ARG A 58 43.28 -39.58 56.00
C ARG A 58 43.81 -38.37 56.77
N GLU A 59 45.08 -38.04 56.55
CA GLU A 59 45.61 -36.75 56.97
C GLU A 59 44.82 -35.61 56.28
N PRO A 60 44.47 -34.54 57.02
CA PRO A 60 43.78 -33.40 56.43
C PRO A 60 44.68 -32.68 55.43
N ALA A 61 44.10 -32.17 54.34
CA ALA A 61 44.85 -31.44 53.33
C ALA A 61 45.55 -30.20 53.94
N PRO A 62 46.86 -29.98 53.68
CA PRO A 62 47.60 -28.84 54.23
C PRO A 62 46.92 -27.50 53.98
N GLN A 63 46.95 -26.62 55.00
CA GLN A 63 46.24 -25.33 54.97
C GLN A 63 46.58 -24.50 53.72
N ALA A 64 47.86 -24.44 53.33
CA ALA A 64 48.30 -23.71 52.14
C ALA A 64 47.61 -24.15 50.82
N ILE A 65 47.21 -25.42 50.70
CA ILE A 65 46.45 -25.92 49.54
C ILE A 65 44.99 -25.45 49.63
N GLN A 66 44.39 -25.44 50.83
CA GLN A 66 43.03 -24.93 51.04
C GLN A 66 42.96 -23.42 50.74
N ASP A 67 43.96 -22.66 51.21
CA ASP A 67 44.08 -21.23 50.99
C ASP A 67 44.21 -20.93 49.48
N GLN A 68 45.09 -21.64 48.75
CA GLN A 68 45.21 -21.51 47.29
C GLN A 68 43.91 -21.86 46.55
N LEU A 69 43.22 -22.93 46.94
CA LEU A 69 41.93 -23.31 46.36
C LEU A 69 40.86 -22.23 46.62
N SER A 70 40.85 -21.62 47.80
CA SER A 70 39.93 -20.52 48.12
C SER A 70 40.21 -19.26 47.30
N SER A 71 41.48 -18.91 47.09
CA SER A 71 41.89 -17.78 46.23
C SER A 71 41.44 -18.02 44.79
N LEU A 72 41.75 -19.19 44.23
CA LEU A 72 41.37 -19.55 42.87
C LEU A 72 39.85 -19.58 42.67
N ALA A 73 39.10 -20.06 43.66
CA ALA A 73 37.63 -20.01 43.63
C ALA A 73 37.12 -18.56 43.64
N GLY A 74 37.75 -17.68 44.41
CA GLY A 74 37.47 -16.23 44.40
C GLY A 74 37.77 -15.58 43.06
N ASP A 75 38.91 -15.88 42.44
CA ASP A 75 39.32 -15.34 41.14
C ASP A 75 38.37 -15.80 40.01
N ILE A 76 38.00 -17.09 39.99
CA ILE A 76 37.03 -17.65 39.04
C ILE A 76 35.65 -16.99 39.22
N TRP A 77 35.22 -16.79 40.48
CA TRP A 77 33.94 -16.14 40.78
C TRP A 77 33.92 -14.67 40.38
N ALA A 78 35.00 -13.93 40.66
CA ALA A 78 35.15 -12.54 40.24
C ALA A 78 35.12 -12.41 38.70
N LEU A 79 35.86 -13.26 37.98
CA LEU A 79 35.84 -13.31 36.51
C LEU A 79 34.45 -13.64 35.96
N ALA A 80 33.74 -14.59 36.58
CA ALA A 80 32.38 -14.96 36.18
C ALA A 80 31.39 -13.80 36.37
N ILE A 81 31.42 -13.10 37.51
CA ILE A 81 30.61 -11.91 37.76
C ILE A 81 30.94 -10.79 36.77
N THR A 82 32.22 -10.48 36.55
CA THR A 82 32.64 -9.43 35.62
C THR A 82 32.16 -9.72 34.20
N THR A 83 32.29 -10.98 33.74
CA THR A 83 31.82 -11.42 32.42
C THR A 83 30.30 -11.34 32.30
N ALA A 84 29.57 -11.78 33.34
CA ALA A 84 28.11 -11.72 33.38
C ALA A 84 27.60 -10.27 33.34
N ASN A 85 28.19 -9.37 34.15
CA ASN A 85 27.82 -7.95 34.18
C ASN A 85 28.13 -7.26 32.84
N THR A 86 29.31 -7.50 32.26
CA THR A 86 29.68 -6.93 30.95
C THR A 86 28.69 -7.33 29.86
N ARG A 87 28.25 -8.60 29.85
CA ARG A 87 27.22 -9.08 28.92
C ARG A 87 25.85 -8.47 29.20
N LEU A 88 25.45 -8.39 30.47
CA LEU A 88 24.17 -7.80 30.90
C LEU A 88 24.06 -6.32 30.50
N ASP A 89 25.13 -5.56 30.68
CA ASP A 89 25.14 -4.12 30.37
C ASP A 89 25.20 -3.87 28.85
N ALA A 90 25.91 -4.71 28.09
CA ALA A 90 25.85 -4.70 26.61
C ALA A 90 24.44 -5.05 26.08
N GLU A 91 23.75 -6.01 26.69
CA GLU A 91 22.37 -6.39 26.33
C GLU A 91 21.37 -5.28 26.68
N ARG A 92 21.52 -4.65 27.87
CA ARG A 92 20.74 -3.47 28.26
C ARG A 92 20.94 -2.29 27.31
N GLN A 93 22.18 -2.01 26.93
CA GLN A 93 22.50 -0.93 25.99
C GLN A 93 21.86 -1.20 24.63
N SER A 94 22.03 -2.41 24.09
CA SER A 94 21.39 -2.84 22.83
C SER A 94 19.85 -2.73 22.88
N LEU A 95 19.21 -3.17 23.97
CA LEU A 95 17.76 -3.02 24.16
C LEU A 95 17.33 -1.55 24.24
N GLN A 96 18.11 -0.70 24.89
CA GLN A 96 17.84 0.74 24.98
C GLN A 96 18.00 1.43 23.62
N ASP A 97 19.05 1.11 22.87
CA ASP A 97 19.30 1.66 21.54
C ASP A 97 18.21 1.23 20.55
N ASN A 98 17.84 -0.05 20.55
CA ASN A 98 16.72 -0.57 19.75
C ASN A 98 15.39 0.10 20.12
N ARG A 99 15.16 0.38 21.41
CA ARG A 99 13.95 1.09 21.87
C ARG A 99 13.92 2.55 21.39
N VAL A 100 15.05 3.25 21.44
CA VAL A 100 15.17 4.62 20.94
C VAL A 100 15.00 4.67 19.42
N ALA A 101 15.61 3.75 18.69
CA ALA A 101 15.46 3.63 17.24
C ALA A 101 13.99 3.35 16.85
N SER A 102 13.35 2.37 17.47
CA SER A 102 11.95 2.02 17.20
C SER A 102 10.98 3.16 17.54
N GLU A 103 11.22 3.93 18.61
CA GLU A 103 10.41 5.11 18.93
C GLU A 103 10.63 6.25 17.92
N ALA A 104 11.86 6.46 17.45
CA ALA A 104 12.15 7.43 16.40
C ALA A 104 11.49 7.06 15.06
N GLU A 105 11.56 5.78 14.66
CA GLU A 105 10.85 5.24 13.48
C GLU A 105 9.33 5.41 13.63
N ARG A 106 8.78 5.13 14.82
CA ARG A 106 7.35 5.30 15.11
C ARG A 106 6.92 6.77 14.98
N LEU A 107 7.71 7.71 15.46
CA LEU A 107 7.44 9.15 15.35
C LEU A 107 7.51 9.62 13.89
N ALA A 108 8.55 9.21 13.14
CA ALA A 108 8.67 9.53 11.72
C ALA A 108 7.52 8.95 10.88
N ALA A 109 7.04 7.75 11.22
CA ALA A 109 5.88 7.14 10.56
C ALA A 109 4.57 7.89 10.85
N VAL A 110 4.40 8.46 12.05
CA VAL A 110 3.25 9.32 12.38
C VAL A 110 3.33 10.65 11.63
N GLU A 111 4.49 11.31 11.62
CA GLU A 111 4.69 12.57 10.88
C GLU A 111 4.43 12.40 9.37
N LEU A 112 4.92 11.32 8.77
CA LEU A 112 4.62 10.98 7.38
C LEU A 112 3.14 10.70 7.14
N ALA A 113 2.44 10.03 8.07
CA ALA A 113 1.01 9.78 7.95
C ALA A 113 0.21 11.09 8.02
N ASP A 114 0.55 12.00 8.94
CA ASP A 114 -0.08 13.33 9.05
C ASP A 114 0.18 14.18 7.79
N GLN A 115 1.39 14.14 7.22
CA GLN A 115 1.70 14.78 5.94
C GLN A 115 0.83 14.23 4.79
N VAL A 116 0.75 12.90 4.65
CA VAL A 116 -0.06 12.26 3.59
C VAL A 116 -1.55 12.58 3.76
N ILE A 117 -2.06 12.68 4.99
CA ILE A 117 -3.45 13.11 5.26
C ILE A 117 -3.65 14.57 4.80
N ALA A 118 -2.72 15.47 5.11
CA ALA A 118 -2.80 16.87 4.70
C ALA A 118 -2.76 17.04 3.16
N GLU A 119 -1.84 16.36 2.48
CA GLU A 119 -1.75 16.35 1.01
C GLU A 119 -3.02 15.77 0.36
N LEU A 120 -3.59 14.71 0.94
CA LEU A 120 -4.81 14.07 0.45
C LEU A 120 -6.04 14.99 0.58
N GLU A 121 -6.17 15.74 1.67
CA GLU A 121 -7.23 16.75 1.81
C GLU A 121 -7.01 17.95 0.88
N GLU A 122 -5.78 18.42 0.67
CA GLU A 122 -5.49 19.46 -0.31
C GLU A 122 -5.85 19.01 -1.75
N LEU A 123 -5.50 17.77 -2.12
CA LEU A 123 -5.85 17.19 -3.42
C LEU A 123 -7.36 17.00 -3.60
N LYS A 124 -8.09 16.59 -2.55
CA LYS A 124 -9.57 16.56 -2.56
C LYS A 124 -10.17 17.94 -2.81
N GLN A 125 -9.68 18.97 -2.12
CA GLN A 125 -10.15 20.35 -2.29
C GLN A 125 -9.88 20.86 -3.71
N LYS A 126 -8.68 20.62 -4.24
CA LYS A 126 -8.33 20.92 -5.65
C LYS A 126 -9.25 20.19 -6.63
N ALA A 127 -9.49 18.90 -6.45
CA ALA A 127 -10.39 18.12 -7.30
C ALA A 127 -11.85 18.65 -7.26
N ALA A 128 -12.36 18.98 -6.07
CA ALA A 128 -13.70 19.56 -5.92
C ALA A 128 -13.82 20.95 -6.58
N SER A 129 -12.78 21.78 -6.48
CA SER A 129 -12.75 23.10 -7.14
C SER A 129 -12.72 23.00 -8.66
N LEU A 130 -11.88 22.09 -9.20
CA LEU A 130 -11.79 21.82 -10.64
C LEU A 130 -13.08 21.24 -11.20
N GLU A 131 -13.77 20.36 -10.48
CA GLU A 131 -15.06 19.84 -10.93
C GLU A 131 -16.15 20.93 -10.91
N SER A 132 -16.15 21.82 -9.91
CA SER A 132 -17.04 22.99 -9.89
C SER A 132 -16.79 23.93 -11.08
N GLU A 133 -15.52 24.17 -11.43
CA GLU A 133 -15.13 24.96 -12.60
C GLU A 133 -15.51 24.27 -13.92
N ARG A 134 -15.28 22.95 -14.03
CA ARG A 134 -15.68 22.14 -15.19
C ARG A 134 -17.18 22.21 -15.46
N VAL A 135 -18.00 22.10 -14.41
CA VAL A 135 -19.46 22.23 -14.52
C VAL A 135 -19.87 23.64 -14.97
N LYS A 136 -19.26 24.71 -14.42
CA LYS A 136 -19.52 26.10 -14.86
C LYS A 136 -19.15 26.32 -16.33
N LEU A 137 -17.98 25.85 -16.75
CA LEU A 137 -17.53 25.95 -18.15
C LEU A 137 -18.43 25.14 -19.10
N GLN A 138 -18.95 24.00 -18.66
CA GLN A 138 -19.92 23.20 -19.42
C GLN A 138 -21.26 23.93 -19.59
N ASP A 139 -21.78 24.57 -18.54
CA ASP A 139 -23.00 25.39 -18.61
C ASP A 139 -22.82 26.61 -19.55
N VAL A 140 -21.73 27.37 -19.39
CA VAL A 140 -21.38 28.47 -20.29
C VAL A 140 -21.23 28.00 -21.74
N ASN A 141 -20.67 26.80 -21.98
CA ASN A 141 -20.56 26.25 -23.34
C ASN A 141 -21.93 25.89 -23.95
N LEU A 142 -22.89 25.43 -23.15
CA LEU A 142 -24.27 25.18 -23.58
C LEU A 142 -25.03 26.48 -23.87
N GLN A 143 -24.86 27.50 -23.02
CA GLN A 143 -25.41 28.84 -23.22
C GLN A 143 -24.89 29.46 -24.53
N LEU A 144 -23.57 29.45 -24.74
CA LEU A 144 -22.94 29.97 -25.98
C LEU A 144 -23.40 29.21 -27.23
N LYS A 145 -23.61 27.89 -27.16
CA LYS A 145 -24.18 27.11 -28.27
C LYS A 145 -25.62 27.53 -28.60
N THR A 146 -26.42 27.80 -27.57
CA THR A 146 -27.81 28.25 -27.71
C THR A 146 -27.86 29.68 -28.30
N GLU A 147 -27.00 30.58 -27.81
CA GLU A 147 -26.89 31.94 -28.34
C GLU A 147 -26.38 31.94 -29.80
N LEU A 148 -25.38 31.12 -30.13
CA LEU A 148 -24.90 30.96 -31.49
C LEU A 148 -26.01 30.49 -32.44
N ALA A 149 -26.81 29.50 -32.05
CA ALA A 149 -27.96 29.03 -32.84
C ALA A 149 -29.01 30.14 -33.04
N ASN A 150 -29.35 30.89 -31.98
CA ASN A 150 -30.27 32.02 -32.06
C ASN A 150 -29.75 33.15 -32.98
N VAL A 151 -28.44 33.42 -32.97
CA VAL A 151 -27.81 34.40 -33.86
C VAL A 151 -27.82 33.93 -35.31
N GLN A 152 -27.53 32.64 -35.55
CA GLN A 152 -27.60 32.03 -36.88
C GLN A 152 -29.02 32.07 -37.47
N GLU A 153 -30.05 31.76 -36.69
CA GLU A 153 -31.45 31.85 -37.12
C GLU A 153 -31.85 33.30 -37.46
N ARG A 154 -31.45 34.27 -36.63
CA ARG A 154 -31.69 35.70 -36.89
C ARG A 154 -30.98 36.18 -38.15
N ALA A 155 -29.73 35.77 -38.37
CA ALA A 155 -28.98 36.09 -39.58
C ALA A 155 -29.69 35.54 -40.82
N ALA A 156 -30.02 34.25 -40.85
CA ALA A 156 -30.75 33.63 -41.94
C ALA A 156 -32.12 34.30 -42.20
N SER A 157 -32.86 34.67 -41.15
CA SER A 157 -34.11 35.43 -41.29
C SER A 157 -33.89 36.82 -41.89
N SER A 158 -32.82 37.51 -41.52
CA SER A 158 -32.47 38.82 -42.09
C SER A 158 -32.03 38.73 -43.56
N GLU A 159 -31.26 37.70 -43.93
CA GLU A 159 -30.84 37.43 -45.30
C GLU A 159 -32.04 37.13 -46.20
N ALA A 160 -32.95 36.26 -45.75
CA ALA A 160 -34.19 35.96 -46.46
C ALA A 160 -35.05 37.22 -46.70
N ARG A 161 -35.17 38.11 -45.71
CA ARG A 161 -35.87 39.40 -45.86
C ARG A 161 -35.15 40.35 -46.82
N ALA A 162 -33.82 40.38 -46.80
CA ALA A 162 -33.04 41.21 -47.73
C ALA A 162 -33.22 40.75 -49.18
N ILE A 163 -33.24 39.43 -49.42
CA ILE A 163 -33.55 38.82 -50.72
C ILE A 163 -34.98 39.18 -51.15
N GLU A 164 -35.97 39.03 -50.26
CA GLU A 164 -37.36 39.39 -50.56
C GLU A 164 -37.54 40.89 -50.87
N ILE A 165 -36.90 41.77 -50.12
CA ILE A 165 -36.92 43.23 -50.37
C ILE A 165 -36.28 43.55 -51.73
N THR A 166 -35.20 42.85 -52.10
CA THR A 166 -34.53 43.03 -53.40
C THR A 166 -35.47 42.64 -54.54
N HIS A 167 -36.10 41.45 -54.47
CA HIS A 167 -37.10 41.03 -55.47
C HIS A 167 -38.27 42.01 -55.59
N ARG A 168 -38.85 42.46 -54.46
CA ARG A 168 -39.94 43.45 -54.48
C ARG A 168 -39.49 44.79 -55.09
N ALA A 169 -38.24 45.21 -54.88
CA ALA A 169 -37.71 46.42 -55.50
C ALA A 169 -37.54 46.25 -57.01
N ASP A 170 -37.07 45.10 -57.49
CA ASP A 170 -36.96 44.78 -58.91
C ASP A 170 -38.35 44.72 -59.60
N ASP A 171 -39.33 44.08 -58.97
CA ASP A 171 -40.72 44.03 -59.45
C ASP A 171 -41.34 45.44 -59.55
N LEU A 172 -41.15 46.28 -58.53
CA LEU A 172 -41.61 47.68 -58.52
C LEU A 172 -40.90 48.51 -59.60
N ASN A 173 -39.60 48.31 -59.82
CA ASN A 173 -38.86 48.98 -60.88
C ASN A 173 -39.37 48.57 -62.27
N ALA A 174 -39.68 47.29 -62.47
CA ALA A 174 -40.26 46.79 -63.72
C ALA A 174 -41.66 47.37 -63.98
N GLU A 175 -42.51 47.46 -62.95
CA GLU A 175 -43.84 48.06 -63.07
C GLU A 175 -43.77 49.58 -63.30
N LEU A 176 -42.85 50.30 -62.65
CA LEU A 176 -42.58 51.72 -62.92
C LEU A 176 -42.11 51.93 -64.37
N LEU A 177 -41.25 51.07 -64.90
CA LEU A 177 -40.84 51.10 -66.31
C LEU A 177 -42.04 50.89 -67.24
N ARG A 178 -42.92 49.92 -66.92
CA ARG A 178 -44.14 49.62 -67.68
C ARG A 178 -45.10 50.81 -67.71
N VAL A 179 -45.40 51.39 -66.55
CA VAL A 179 -46.27 52.56 -66.41
C VAL A 179 -45.68 53.79 -67.11
N ASN A 180 -44.38 54.04 -66.99
CA ASN A 180 -43.71 55.14 -67.72
C ASN A 180 -43.77 54.96 -69.24
N THR A 181 -43.64 53.72 -69.72
CA THR A 181 -43.78 53.39 -71.15
C THR A 181 -45.21 53.64 -71.63
N GLN A 182 -46.21 53.14 -70.91
CA GLN A 182 -47.63 53.38 -71.18
C GLN A 182 -47.99 54.88 -71.17
N ASN A 183 -47.47 55.64 -70.20
CA ASN A 183 -47.67 57.08 -70.13
C ASN A 183 -47.04 57.79 -71.35
N SER A 184 -45.84 57.38 -71.79
CA SER A 184 -45.21 57.91 -73.01
C SER A 184 -46.04 57.61 -74.27
N GLU A 185 -46.59 56.41 -74.38
CA GLU A 185 -47.49 56.01 -75.48
C GLU A 185 -48.79 56.79 -75.48
N LEU A 186 -49.43 56.97 -74.30
CA LEU A 186 -50.63 57.79 -74.15
C LEU A 186 -50.38 59.26 -74.51
N ILE A 187 -49.26 59.84 -74.09
CA ILE A 187 -48.86 61.21 -74.46
C ILE A 187 -48.68 61.32 -75.98
N LYS A 188 -48.01 60.36 -76.63
CA LYS A 188 -47.87 60.32 -78.10
C LYS A 188 -49.22 60.20 -78.81
N ALA A 189 -50.12 59.34 -78.33
CA ALA A 189 -51.45 59.16 -78.90
C ALA A 189 -52.35 60.40 -78.74
N LEU A 190 -52.26 61.09 -77.59
CA LEU A 190 -52.94 62.37 -77.36
C LEU A 190 -52.38 63.47 -78.26
N ALA A 191 -51.05 63.58 -78.39
CA ALA A 191 -50.41 64.53 -79.29
C ALA A 191 -50.80 64.29 -80.76
N GLN A 192 -50.86 63.04 -81.20
CA GLN A 192 -51.36 62.68 -82.54
C GLN A 192 -52.83 63.12 -82.75
N LYS A 193 -53.70 62.90 -81.76
CA LYS A 193 -55.10 63.37 -81.83
C LYS A 193 -55.24 64.89 -81.89
N VAL A 194 -54.38 65.63 -81.18
CA VAL A 194 -54.36 67.11 -81.22
C VAL A 194 -53.83 67.64 -82.56
N ASN A 195 -52.87 66.94 -83.18
CA ASN A 195 -52.31 67.31 -84.49
C ASN A 195 -53.12 66.81 -85.70
N THR A 196 -54.26 66.13 -85.50
CA THR A 196 -55.16 65.72 -86.58
C THR A 196 -56.21 66.81 -86.83
N PRO A 197 -56.16 67.57 -87.95
CA PRO A 197 -57.11 68.66 -88.18
C PRO A 197 -58.52 68.14 -88.47
N LEU A 198 -59.54 68.81 -87.91
CA LEU A 198 -60.93 68.60 -88.31
C LEU A 198 -61.21 69.23 -89.69
N GLY A 199 -60.84 68.48 -90.73
CA GLY A 199 -61.45 68.49 -92.06
C GLY A 199 -61.16 69.68 -92.99
N GLU A 200 -61.10 69.38 -94.29
CA GLU A 200 -61.71 70.26 -95.28
C GLU A 200 -62.21 69.47 -96.50
N LYS A 201 -63.13 70.11 -97.24
CA LYS A 201 -64.04 69.50 -98.22
C LYS A 201 -63.97 70.31 -99.50
N THR A 202 -63.48 69.72 -100.59
CA THR A 202 -63.51 70.36 -101.92
C THR A 202 -64.22 69.48 -102.93
N LEU A 203 -65.45 69.88 -103.26
CA LEU A 203 -66.07 69.54 -104.54
C LEU A 203 -65.42 70.42 -105.62
N HIS A 204 -65.07 69.85 -106.78
CA HIS A 204 -65.64 70.28 -108.06
C HIS A 204 -65.30 69.27 -109.16
N ASP A 205 -66.32 68.96 -109.96
CA ASP A 205 -66.39 68.62 -111.38
C ASP A 205 -65.28 67.74 -112.05
N GLY A 206 -65.59 66.77 -112.90
CA GLY A 206 -66.89 66.34 -113.42
C GLY A 206 -66.95 66.38 -114.94
N HIS A 207 -66.67 65.25 -115.59
CA HIS A 207 -67.15 64.77 -116.90
C HIS A 207 -66.50 63.38 -117.12
N SER A 208 -67.28 62.30 -117.21
CA SER A 208 -67.86 61.75 -118.47
C SER A 208 -66.79 61.16 -119.40
N SER A 209 -66.88 59.90 -119.88
CA SER A 209 -68.01 58.96 -119.86
C SER A 209 -67.60 57.58 -120.42
N VAL A 210 -68.49 56.56 -120.29
CA VAL A 210 -68.64 55.38 -121.19
C VAL A 210 -67.50 54.32 -121.17
N SER A 211 -67.73 53.00 -121.13
CA SER A 211 -68.93 52.19 -120.88
C SER A 211 -68.57 50.72 -120.64
N ALA A 212 -69.35 50.06 -119.77
CA ALA A 212 -69.83 48.66 -119.88
C ALA A 212 -68.78 47.49 -119.94
N THR A 213 -69.11 46.21 -119.72
CA THR A 213 -70.43 45.53 -119.72
C THR A 213 -70.34 44.18 -118.98
N GLN A 214 -71.44 43.70 -118.36
CA GLN A 214 -71.89 42.27 -118.31
C GLN A 214 -70.98 41.20 -117.62
N THR A 215 -71.43 40.01 -117.23
CA THR A 215 -72.67 39.50 -116.57
C THR A 215 -72.25 38.22 -115.79
N THR A 216 -73.03 37.60 -114.90
CA THR A 216 -74.48 37.77 -114.60
C THR A 216 -74.68 38.19 -113.15
#